data_AF-A0A258KHW3-F1
#
_entry.id   AF-A0A258KHW3-F1
#
_cell.length_a   1.000
_cell.length_b   1.000
_cell.length_c   1.000
_cell.angle_alpha   90.00
_cell.angle_beta   90.00
_cell.angle_gamma   90.00
#
_symmetry.space_group_name_H-M   'P 1'
#
loop_
_entity.id
_entity.type
_entity.pdbx_description
1 polymer ?
#
loop_
_entity_poly.entity_id
_entity_poly.type
_entity_poly.pdbx_seq_one_letter_code
_entity_poly.pdbx_strand_id
1 'polypeptide(L)'
;MDGAGSGSKGHQSSSANPDESTRAEDGYAAGVAAMLNERALSGAFDHLLVIAAPKTLGELRKHWGKPLQAKLVGEIAKDLTGQSADQIVTAIDKA
;
A
#
# COMPACT_ATOMS: atom_id res chain seq x y z
N MET A 1 -53.56 23.68 26.88
CA MET A 1 -52.74 22.52 26.54
C MET A 1 -51.30 22.97 26.58
N ASP A 2 -50.61 22.41 27.56
CA ASP A 2 -49.39 22.87 28.21
C ASP A 2 -48.13 22.27 27.57
N GLY A 3 -47.01 23.00 27.67
CA GLY A 3 -45.73 22.48 28.20
C GLY A 3 -44.79 21.60 27.36
N ALA A 4 -43.52 22.04 27.35
CA ALA A 4 -42.26 21.26 27.36
C ALA A 4 -41.89 20.43 26.11
N GLY A 5 -40.65 20.39 25.60
CA GLY A 5 -39.34 20.70 26.16
C GLY A 5 -38.38 19.56 25.76
N SER A 6 -37.08 19.88 25.59
CA SER A 6 -35.95 18.94 25.43
C SER A 6 -35.84 18.27 24.03
N GLY A 7 -34.73 18.29 23.29
CA GLY A 7 -33.32 18.33 23.68
C GLY A 7 -32.66 16.99 23.33
N SER A 8 -31.41 17.04 22.83
CA SER A 8 -30.47 15.89 22.67
C SER A 8 -30.64 15.07 21.38
N LYS A 9 -29.64 14.45 20.73
CA LYS A 9 -28.16 14.42 20.74
C LYS A 9 -27.80 13.25 19.81
N GLY A 10 -26.85 13.40 18.89
CA GLY A 10 -26.18 12.27 18.21
C GLY A 10 -27.02 11.61 17.10
N HIS A 11 -26.49 11.26 15.94
CA HIS A 11 -25.22 10.60 15.75
C HIS A 11 -24.40 11.24 14.64
N GLN A 12 -23.18 11.60 14.99
CA GLN A 12 -22.08 11.70 14.04
C GLN A 12 -21.69 10.28 13.69
N SER A 13 -22.33 9.71 12.69
CA SER A 13 -21.83 8.50 12.06
C SER A 13 -20.95 8.96 10.91
N SER A 14 -19.70 9.33 11.24
CA SER A 14 -18.61 9.35 10.27
C SER A 14 -18.34 7.90 9.88
N SER A 15 -19.24 7.37 9.05
CA SER A 15 -19.04 6.11 8.36
C SER A 15 -17.88 6.36 7.41
N ALA A 16 -16.70 5.91 7.79
CA ALA A 16 -15.54 5.88 6.92
C ALA A 16 -15.97 5.30 5.58
N ASN A 17 -16.05 6.14 4.54
CA ASN A 17 -16.48 5.74 3.21
C ASN A 17 -15.47 4.72 2.68
N PRO A 18 -15.83 3.43 2.53
CA PRO A 18 -14.90 2.40 2.05
C PRO A 18 -14.40 2.70 0.63
N ASP A 19 -15.22 3.43 -0.14
CA ASP A 19 -14.94 3.86 -1.52
C ASP A 19 -13.77 4.85 -1.63
N GLU A 20 -13.58 5.71 -0.63
CA GLU A 20 -12.52 6.73 -0.67
C GLU A 20 -11.17 6.15 -0.24
N SER A 21 -11.15 5.31 0.80
CA SER A 21 -9.93 4.58 1.21
C SER A 21 -9.43 3.67 0.10
N THR A 22 -10.31 2.87 -0.52
CA THR A 22 -9.88 1.92 -1.57
C THR A 22 -9.30 2.64 -2.79
N ARG A 23 -9.90 3.76 -3.25
CA ARG A 23 -9.37 4.56 -4.36
C ARG A 23 -8.03 5.21 -4.04
N ALA A 24 -7.84 5.67 -2.79
CA ALA A 24 -6.57 6.24 -2.36
C ALA A 24 -5.47 5.16 -2.31
N GLU A 25 -5.79 3.95 -1.88
CA GLU A 25 -4.87 2.80 -1.84
C GLU A 25 -4.44 2.34 -3.25
N ASP A 26 -5.38 2.21 -4.19
CA ASP A 26 -5.07 1.83 -5.56
C ASP A 26 -4.22 2.91 -6.27
N GLY A 27 -4.54 4.20 -6.03
CA GLY A 27 -3.75 5.32 -6.52
C GLY A 27 -2.34 5.37 -5.92
N TYR A 28 -2.20 4.99 -4.64
CA TYR A 28 -0.91 4.92 -3.96
C TYR A 28 -0.02 3.84 -4.59
N ALA A 29 -0.55 2.64 -4.85
CA ALA A 29 0.19 1.57 -5.51
C ALA A 29 0.68 2.00 -6.91
N ALA A 30 -0.18 2.61 -7.71
CA ALA A 30 0.20 3.11 -9.04
C ALA A 30 1.30 4.18 -8.97
N GLY A 31 1.22 5.12 -8.02
CA GLY A 31 2.24 6.14 -7.81
C GLY A 31 3.60 5.57 -7.37
N VAL A 32 3.59 4.60 -6.46
CA VAL A 32 4.82 3.90 -6.02
C VAL A 32 5.45 3.15 -7.19
N ALA A 33 4.65 2.44 -7.99
CA ALA A 33 5.16 1.74 -9.17
C ALA A 33 5.79 2.71 -10.20
N ALA A 34 5.15 3.86 -10.45
CA ALA A 34 5.70 4.88 -11.35
C ALA A 34 7.06 5.40 -10.86
N MET A 35 7.17 5.74 -9.57
CA MET A 35 8.40 6.21 -8.96
C MET A 35 9.52 5.15 -9.02
N LEU A 36 9.18 3.87 -8.79
CA LEU A 36 10.14 2.77 -8.90
C LEU A 36 10.60 2.56 -10.34
N ASN A 37 9.71 2.69 -11.33
CA ASN A 37 10.07 2.59 -12.74
C ASN A 37 11.06 3.68 -13.15
N GLU A 38 10.84 4.93 -12.74
CA GLU A 38 11.78 6.02 -13.01
C GLU A 38 13.15 5.77 -12.38
N ARG A 39 13.17 5.28 -11.14
CA ARG A 39 14.43 4.92 -10.45
C ARG A 39 15.13 3.73 -11.09
N ALA A 40 14.39 2.75 -11.60
CA ALA A 40 14.95 1.64 -12.35
C ALA A 40 15.62 2.14 -13.64
N LEU A 41 14.96 3.05 -14.36
CA LEU A 41 15.49 3.67 -15.57
C LEU A 41 16.72 4.54 -15.31
N SER A 42 16.73 5.31 -14.21
CA SER A 42 17.86 6.17 -13.86
C SER A 42 19.08 5.40 -13.32
N GLY A 43 18.97 4.10 -13.10
CA GLY A 43 20.07 3.32 -12.54
C GLY A 43 20.25 3.48 -11.04
N ALA A 44 19.22 3.92 -10.30
CA ALA A 44 19.32 4.18 -8.87
C ALA A 44 19.54 2.91 -8.01
N PHE A 45 19.28 1.74 -8.57
CA PHE A 45 19.52 0.43 -7.98
C PHE A 45 19.79 -0.62 -9.06
N ASP A 46 20.53 -1.68 -8.70
CA ASP A 46 20.77 -2.84 -9.56
C ASP A 46 19.80 -4.00 -9.26
N HIS A 47 19.44 -4.16 -7.98
CA HIS A 47 18.56 -5.23 -7.50
C HIS A 47 17.44 -4.65 -6.62
N LEU A 48 16.21 -5.11 -6.84
CA LEU A 48 15.03 -4.68 -6.09
C LEU A 48 14.23 -5.89 -5.60
N LEU A 49 13.95 -5.92 -4.30
CA LEU A 49 12.99 -6.83 -3.69
C LEU A 49 11.78 -6.03 -3.20
N VAL A 50 10.57 -6.46 -3.55
CA VAL A 50 9.33 -5.79 -3.13
C VAL A 50 8.55 -6.66 -2.15
N ILE A 51 8.18 -6.10 -1.00
CA ILE A 51 7.35 -6.77 0.00
C ILE A 51 6.12 -5.92 0.25
N ALA A 52 4.94 -6.49 0.01
CA ALA A 52 3.67 -5.83 0.33
C ALA A 52 2.56 -6.88 0.52
N ALA A 53 1.40 -6.41 1.01
CA ALA A 53 0.21 -7.24 1.09
C ALA A 53 -0.17 -7.80 -0.30
N PRO A 54 -0.74 -9.01 -0.39
CA PRO A 54 -1.06 -9.65 -1.67
C PRO A 54 -1.90 -8.78 -2.61
N LYS A 55 -2.87 -8.02 -2.08
CA LYS A 55 -3.71 -7.09 -2.85
C LYS A 55 -2.87 -5.98 -3.50
N THR A 56 -2.03 -5.31 -2.71
CA THR A 56 -1.15 -4.23 -3.17
C THR A 56 -0.10 -4.72 -4.16
N LEU A 57 0.51 -5.90 -3.95
CA LEU A 57 1.41 -6.50 -4.94
C LEU A 57 0.69 -6.78 -6.26
N GLY A 58 -0.55 -7.25 -6.20
CA GLY A 58 -1.39 -7.46 -7.38
C GLY A 58 -1.54 -6.17 -8.21
N GLU A 59 -1.81 -5.03 -7.56
CA GLU A 59 -1.87 -3.74 -8.23
C GLU A 59 -0.49 -3.29 -8.74
N LEU A 60 0.55 -3.35 -7.91
CA LEU A 60 1.91 -2.95 -8.30
C LEU A 60 2.38 -3.68 -9.57
N ARG A 61 2.18 -5.00 -9.63
CA ARG A 61 2.55 -5.86 -10.78
C ARG A 61 1.94 -5.39 -12.10
N LYS A 62 0.74 -4.82 -12.09
CA LYS A 62 0.08 -4.28 -13.30
C LYS A 62 0.81 -3.06 -13.85
N HIS A 63 1.53 -2.33 -13.01
CA HIS A 63 2.20 -1.08 -13.34
C HIS A 63 3.72 -1.22 -13.49
N TRP A 64 4.26 -2.43 -13.43
CA TRP A 64 5.68 -2.66 -13.59
C TRP A 64 6.15 -2.44 -15.02
N GLY A 65 7.13 -1.56 -15.18
CA GLY A 65 7.85 -1.40 -16.43
C GLY A 65 8.88 -2.50 -16.62
N LYS A 66 9.16 -2.87 -17.87
CA LYS A 66 10.25 -3.77 -18.25
C LYS A 66 11.60 -3.49 -17.56
N PRO A 67 12.09 -2.23 -17.45
CA PRO A 67 13.37 -1.96 -16.78
C PRO A 67 13.34 -2.27 -15.28
N LEU A 68 12.18 -2.06 -14.62
CA LEU A 68 11.99 -2.40 -13.22
C LEU A 68 11.95 -3.92 -13.03
N GLN A 69 11.21 -4.64 -13.89
CA GLN A 69 11.14 -6.10 -13.86
C GLN A 69 12.50 -6.76 -14.04
N ALA A 70 13.36 -6.22 -14.91
CA ALA A 70 14.71 -6.74 -15.11
C ALA A 70 15.61 -6.63 -13.88
N LYS A 71 15.32 -5.66 -13.00
CA LYS A 71 16.06 -5.42 -11.75
C LYS A 71 15.43 -6.11 -10.55
N LEU A 72 14.24 -6.65 -10.73
CA LEU A 72 13.48 -7.22 -9.63
C LEU A 72 13.97 -8.64 -9.34
N VAL A 73 14.56 -8.82 -8.15
CA VAL A 73 15.10 -10.12 -7.71
C VAL A 73 14.04 -11.01 -7.07
N GLY A 74 12.91 -10.44 -6.67
CA GLY A 74 11.78 -11.20 -6.12
C GLY A 74 10.68 -10.34 -5.51
N GLU A 75 9.59 -11.01 -5.15
CA GLU A 75 8.45 -10.41 -4.46
C GLU A 75 8.00 -11.29 -3.31
N ILE A 76 7.68 -10.68 -2.18
CA ILE A 76 7.16 -11.39 -1.01
C ILE A 76 5.77 -10.83 -0.70
N ALA A 77 4.75 -11.67 -0.91
CA ALA A 77 3.36 -11.35 -0.59
C ALA A 77 3.10 -11.53 0.91
N LYS A 78 3.61 -10.59 1.71
CA LYS A 78 3.50 -10.61 3.16
C LYS A 78 3.31 -9.21 3.68
N ASP A 79 2.35 -9.06 4.59
CA ASP A 79 2.17 -7.81 5.32
C ASP A 79 3.19 -7.76 6.46
N LEU A 80 4.24 -6.95 6.29
CA LEU A 80 5.28 -6.70 7.29
C LEU A 80 5.16 -5.28 7.89
N THR A 81 3.98 -4.65 7.79
CA THR A 81 3.76 -3.34 8.39
C THR A 81 4.12 -3.36 9.88
N GLY A 82 4.99 -2.44 10.30
CA GLY A 82 5.47 -2.35 11.68
C GLY A 82 6.69 -3.23 12.03
N GLN A 83 7.27 -3.95 11.08
CA GLN A 83 8.46 -4.77 11.34
C GLN A 83 9.77 -4.00 11.16
N SER A 84 10.76 -4.29 12.02
CA SER A 84 12.09 -3.71 11.95
C SER A 84 12.87 -4.28 10.75
N ALA A 85 13.87 -3.53 10.25
CA ALA A 85 14.73 -3.97 9.14
C ALA A 85 15.32 -5.38 9.34
N ASP A 86 15.68 -5.72 10.57
CA ASP A 86 16.19 -7.04 10.96
C ASP A 86 15.18 -8.18 10.73
N GLN A 87 13.90 -7.92 11.01
CA GLN A 87 12.81 -8.87 10.76
C GLN A 87 12.53 -9.02 9.27
N ILE A 88 12.71 -7.94 8.51
CA ILE A 88 12.62 -7.97 7.04
C ILE A 88 13.74 -8.83 6.47
N VAL A 89 15.00 -8.64 6.92
CA VAL A 89 16.14 -9.47 6.51
C VAL A 89 15.92 -10.95 6.85
N THR A 90 15.42 -11.24 8.06
CA THR A 90 15.10 -12.61 8.47
C THR A 90 13.99 -13.25 7.63
N ALA A 91 13.01 -12.45 7.17
CA ALA A 91 11.96 -12.92 6.27
C ALA A 91 12.48 -13.22 4.86
N ILE A 92 13.55 -12.56 4.43
CA ILE A 92 14.23 -12.78 3.15
C ILE A 92 15.13 -14.01 3.21
N ASP A 93 15.86 -14.22 4.31
CA ASP A 93 16.78 -15.37 4.50
C ASP A 93 16.05 -16.73 4.51
N LYS A 94 14.76 -16.75 4.88
CA LYS A 94 13.94 -17.97 4.98
C LYS A 94 13.03 -18.24 3.77
N ALA A 95 13.06 -17.38 2.74
CA ALA A 95 12.23 -17.52 1.53
C ALA A 95 13.02 -18.22 0.41
#